data_AF-A0A8J3WHG9-F1
#
_entry.id   AF-A0A8J3WHG9-F1
#
_cell.length_a   1.000
_cell.length_b   1.000
_cell.length_c   1.000
_cell.angle_alpha   90.00
_cell.angle_beta   90.00
_cell.angle_gamma   90.00
#
_symmetry.space_group_name_H-M   'P 1'
#
loop_
_entity.id
_entity.type
_entity.pdbx_description
1 polymer ?
#
loop_
_entity_poly.entity_id
_entity_poly.type
_entity_poly.pdbx_seq_one_letter_code
_entity_poly.pdbx_strand_id
1 'polypeptide(L)'
;MPSQSSRSETLAAWRENRARRKASRGPDGKIVNPVTAGWQKLGVQGADTVAALQRCLSDLINLSPAPTPERGIVETAVDGVPDPTLPNAVRTLLSTLAPQKLITTVNRLLQAGMPWMSEHGGERAQLLSLDMPRAGTIRTLPPALLDGGPAWRTYLAALGHPSQVSADEIIACLPDPPISVVDDLIDLALLDRTDEPWKFPGQEKERVYIRARVAPETISAEGAELIRWSDMQRRHAFLVGDELTGEDVYGLLASLWRGEQNLRLRPLLPAGKQAVLDEILLGAQTGRWPEHLTSDYGLWSLLSALWTPSAAVDAKLTEFHAWRAFYNCYRWILMGWLDKAKTQAEKLLEAAAAKDDRGEYLVDQTTYAEINNICAYLAQDTNELEFAIRLLEEVKDIEPSAARNLKIVRERSETTVNERQDWQNPYLAIGLPHGYEDWKDHYRSLLKDLRGDVKRLAAVNKAVKRLMDDKTSGTGFFLVPLDDETLSAPSERSPVLLPPIEPLPRRTSPATREELAALRDAAAHEILNHFREVTIEEDADHGR
;
A
#
# COMPACT_ATOMS: atom_id res chain seq x y z
N MET A 1 -7.47 -36.27 43.81
CA MET A 1 -8.33 -35.82 44.93
C MET A 1 -7.42 -35.22 45.99
N PRO A 2 -7.21 -33.89 45.99
CA PRO A 2 -6.36 -33.24 46.98
C PRO A 2 -7.13 -33.14 48.30
N SER A 3 -6.51 -33.65 49.37
CA SER A 3 -7.03 -33.59 50.73
C SER A 3 -7.15 -32.13 51.18
N GLN A 4 -8.37 -31.71 51.46
CA GLN A 4 -8.67 -30.46 52.17
C GLN A 4 -7.93 -30.50 53.51
N SER A 5 -6.92 -29.65 53.69
CA SER A 5 -6.30 -29.42 55.00
C SER A 5 -7.40 -28.94 55.95
N SER A 6 -7.54 -29.63 57.07
CA SER A 6 -8.69 -29.41 57.94
C SER A 6 -8.54 -28.05 58.64
N ARG A 7 -9.64 -27.34 58.83
CA ARG A 7 -9.72 -26.08 59.59
C ARG A 7 -9.03 -26.15 60.97
N SER A 8 -8.89 -27.37 61.51
CA SER A 8 -8.20 -27.67 62.77
C SER A 8 -6.67 -27.59 62.67
N GLU A 9 -6.08 -27.97 61.54
CA GLU A 9 -4.63 -27.89 61.27
C GLU A 9 -4.21 -26.43 61.05
N THR A 10 -5.03 -25.64 60.36
CA THR A 10 -4.81 -24.19 60.23
C THR A 10 -4.92 -23.46 61.58
N LEU A 11 -5.79 -23.93 62.48
CA LEU A 11 -5.94 -23.37 63.83
C LEU A 11 -4.82 -23.80 64.77
N ALA A 12 -4.30 -25.03 64.61
CA ALA A 12 -3.15 -25.53 65.35
C ALA A 12 -1.87 -24.79 64.94
N ALA A 13 -1.61 -24.64 63.64
CA ALA A 13 -0.50 -23.87 63.11
C ALA A 13 -0.56 -22.38 63.53
N TRP A 14 -1.77 -21.80 63.61
CA TRP A 14 -1.96 -20.43 64.11
C TRP A 14 -1.74 -20.31 65.62
N ARG A 15 -2.18 -21.29 66.43
CA ARG A 15 -1.93 -21.33 67.89
C ARG A 15 -0.47 -21.55 68.23
N GLU A 16 0.22 -22.38 67.46
CA GLU A 16 1.65 -22.64 67.60
C GLU A 16 2.49 -21.41 67.19
N ASN A 17 2.14 -20.73 66.09
CA ASN A 17 2.71 -19.43 65.74
C ASN A 17 2.44 -18.36 66.80
N ARG A 18 1.25 -18.36 67.42
CA ARG A 18 0.91 -17.43 68.51
C ARG A 18 1.66 -17.74 69.80
N ALA A 19 1.94 -19.00 70.09
CA ALA A 19 2.75 -19.43 71.23
C ALA A 19 4.24 -19.09 71.03
N ARG A 20 4.79 -19.31 69.82
CA ARG A 20 6.13 -18.86 69.43
C ARG A 20 6.28 -17.33 69.52
N ARG A 21 5.25 -16.57 69.14
CA ARG A 21 5.19 -15.09 69.31
C ARG A 21 5.15 -14.63 70.77
N LYS A 22 4.72 -15.48 71.71
CA LYS A 22 4.71 -15.18 73.15
C LYS A 22 6.04 -15.51 73.82
N ALA A 23 6.77 -16.51 73.32
CA ALA A 23 8.07 -16.94 73.84
C ALA A 23 9.24 -15.99 73.49
N SER A 24 9.06 -15.11 72.52
CA SER A 24 10.06 -14.12 72.08
C SER A 24 9.97 -12.76 72.80
N ARG A 25 9.30 -12.67 73.96
CA ARG A 25 9.16 -11.46 74.77
C ARG A 25 9.92 -11.59 76.10
N GLY A 26 10.72 -10.59 76.46
CA GLY A 26 11.26 -10.43 77.81
C GLY A 26 10.18 -9.98 78.81
N PRO A 27 10.48 -9.95 80.13
CA PRO A 27 9.49 -9.73 81.21
C PRO A 27 8.68 -8.42 81.09
N ASP A 28 9.23 -7.40 80.42
CA ASP A 28 8.58 -6.09 80.20
C ASP A 28 7.99 -5.91 78.79
N GLY A 29 7.90 -6.98 77.98
CA GLY A 29 7.23 -6.96 76.67
C GLY A 29 7.99 -6.27 75.53
N LYS A 30 9.20 -5.76 75.75
CA LYS A 30 10.08 -5.18 74.70
C LYS A 30 10.94 -6.25 74.01
N ILE A 31 11.11 -6.10 72.70
CA ILE A 31 11.92 -6.98 71.83
C ILE A 31 13.41 -6.79 72.17
N VAL A 32 14.11 -7.86 72.57
CA VAL A 32 15.47 -7.80 73.15
C VAL A 32 16.58 -7.92 72.08
N ASN A 33 16.28 -8.38 70.87
CA ASN A 33 17.28 -8.48 69.81
C ASN A 33 17.18 -7.27 68.83
N PRO A 34 18.19 -6.38 68.79
CA PRO A 34 18.19 -5.18 67.94
C PRO A 34 18.11 -5.53 66.45
N VAL A 35 18.64 -6.70 66.04
CA VAL A 35 18.56 -7.20 64.66
C VAL A 35 17.12 -7.53 64.31
N THR A 36 16.41 -8.28 65.17
CA THR A 36 15.00 -8.63 64.95
C THR A 36 14.10 -7.41 64.95
N ALA A 37 14.38 -6.40 65.80
CA ALA A 37 13.65 -5.14 65.81
C ALA A 37 13.88 -4.32 64.53
N GLY A 38 15.11 -4.28 64.00
CA GLY A 38 15.43 -3.61 62.73
C GLY A 38 14.69 -4.22 61.54
N TRP A 39 14.71 -5.56 61.43
CA TRP A 39 13.96 -6.27 60.36
C TRP A 39 12.44 -6.09 60.47
N GLN A 40 11.89 -6.03 61.69
CA GLN A 40 10.46 -5.77 61.89
C GLN A 40 10.05 -4.34 61.47
N LYS A 41 10.91 -3.34 61.70
CA LYS A 41 10.68 -1.97 61.20
C LYS A 41 10.62 -1.90 59.68
N LEU A 42 11.34 -2.79 59.00
CA LEU A 42 11.28 -2.97 57.55
C LEU A 42 10.15 -3.90 57.08
N GLY A 43 9.23 -4.30 57.97
CA GLY A 43 8.07 -5.13 57.63
C GLY A 43 8.34 -6.64 57.55
N VAL A 44 9.56 -7.11 57.87
CA VAL A 44 9.93 -8.52 57.81
C VAL A 44 9.67 -9.20 59.16
N GLN A 45 8.86 -10.26 59.17
CA GLN A 45 8.53 -11.02 60.37
C GLN A 45 8.90 -12.50 60.23
N GLY A 46 9.46 -13.08 61.30
CA GLY A 46 9.86 -14.49 61.37
C GLY A 46 11.35 -14.71 61.11
N ALA A 47 11.98 -15.54 61.93
CA ALA A 47 13.42 -15.82 61.83
C ALA A 47 13.79 -16.53 60.51
N ASP A 48 12.91 -17.39 60.00
CA ASP A 48 13.14 -18.13 58.75
C ASP A 48 13.11 -17.19 57.53
N THR A 49 12.19 -16.22 57.51
CA THR A 49 12.10 -15.16 56.48
C THR A 49 13.35 -14.27 56.48
N VAL A 50 13.80 -13.85 57.66
CA VAL A 50 15.04 -13.06 57.80
C VAL A 50 16.24 -13.84 57.28
N ALA A 51 16.39 -15.11 57.66
CA ALA A 51 17.49 -15.95 57.19
C ALA A 51 17.43 -16.19 55.66
N ALA A 52 16.24 -16.36 55.09
CA ALA A 52 16.06 -16.50 53.64
C ALA A 52 16.42 -15.22 52.88
N LEU A 53 16.01 -14.05 53.40
CA LEU A 53 16.35 -12.75 52.83
C LEU A 53 17.84 -12.46 52.94
N GLN A 54 18.48 -12.73 54.08
CA GLN A 54 19.93 -12.56 54.23
C GLN A 54 20.70 -13.38 53.19
N ARG A 55 20.31 -14.64 52.92
CA ARG A 55 20.91 -15.43 51.84
C ARG A 55 20.72 -14.79 50.46
N CYS A 56 19.51 -14.31 50.15
CA CYS A 56 19.24 -13.66 48.87
C CYS A 56 20.01 -12.33 48.71
N LEU A 57 20.23 -11.60 49.81
CA LEU A 57 21.02 -10.37 49.82
C LEU A 57 22.52 -10.67 49.68
N SER A 58 23.02 -11.74 50.30
CA SER A 58 24.39 -12.25 50.05
C SER A 58 24.59 -12.62 48.58
N ASP A 59 23.62 -13.31 47.97
CA ASP A 59 23.65 -13.63 46.55
C ASP A 59 23.66 -12.35 45.68
N LEU A 60 22.85 -11.35 46.04
CA LEU A 60 22.82 -10.05 45.35
C LEU A 60 24.18 -9.33 45.40
N ILE A 61 24.85 -9.32 46.57
CA ILE A 61 26.19 -8.74 46.73
C ILE A 61 27.20 -9.45 45.82
N ASN A 62 27.12 -10.78 45.72
CA ASN A 62 28.01 -11.56 44.86
C ASN A 62 27.77 -11.28 43.37
N LEU A 63 26.54 -10.94 42.98
CA LEU A 63 26.18 -10.61 41.60
C LEU A 63 26.52 -9.17 41.20
N SER A 64 26.70 -8.26 42.17
CA SER A 64 27.07 -6.86 41.95
C SER A 64 28.46 -6.54 42.54
N PRO A 65 29.56 -6.88 41.82
CA PRO A 65 30.92 -6.83 42.37
C PRO A 65 31.47 -5.41 42.59
N ALA A 66 30.83 -4.36 42.06
CA ALA A 66 31.32 -2.99 42.21
C ALA A 66 31.14 -2.49 43.66
N PRO A 67 32.17 -1.88 44.27
CA PRO A 67 32.06 -1.27 45.59
C PRO A 67 31.26 0.03 45.49
N THR A 68 30.02 0.01 45.97
CA THR A 68 29.14 1.18 46.05
C THR A 68 28.69 1.40 47.50
N PRO A 69 28.33 2.64 47.90
CA PRO A 69 27.83 2.90 49.25
C PRO A 69 26.58 2.06 49.58
N GLU A 70 25.73 1.79 48.58
CA GLU A 70 24.55 0.92 48.70
C GLU A 70 24.94 -0.53 49.01
N ARG A 71 26.06 -1.01 48.46
CA ARG A 71 26.59 -2.35 48.78
C ARG A 71 26.96 -2.47 50.25
N GLY A 72 27.60 -1.45 50.83
CA GLY A 72 27.95 -1.43 52.24
C GLY A 72 26.71 -1.47 53.15
N ILE A 73 25.61 -0.85 52.73
CA ILE A 73 24.32 -0.91 53.44
C ILE A 73 23.73 -2.33 53.40
N VAL A 74 23.81 -3.02 52.25
CA VAL A 74 23.34 -4.41 52.12
C VAL A 74 24.23 -5.40 52.86
N GLU A 75 25.56 -5.23 52.83
CA GLU A 75 26.51 -6.05 53.60
C GLU A 75 26.27 -5.93 55.11
N THR A 76 26.03 -4.71 55.60
CA THR A 76 25.70 -4.47 57.02
C THR A 76 24.39 -5.14 57.43
N ALA A 77 23.40 -5.22 56.53
CA ALA A 77 22.13 -5.89 56.78
C ALA A 77 22.24 -7.44 56.79
N VAL A 78 23.18 -8.00 56.02
CA VAL A 78 23.43 -9.46 56.00
C VAL A 78 24.01 -9.92 57.34
N ASP A 79 24.98 -9.20 57.87
CA ASP A 79 25.73 -9.59 59.08
C ASP A 79 25.21 -8.95 60.38
N GLY A 80 24.30 -7.97 60.30
CA GLY A 80 23.94 -7.12 61.43
C GLY A 80 22.52 -6.54 61.41
N VAL A 81 22.36 -5.35 62.00
CA VAL A 81 21.07 -4.64 62.08
C VAL A 81 20.83 -3.94 60.74
N PRO A 82 19.70 -4.18 60.06
CA PRO A 82 19.43 -3.56 58.77
C PRO A 82 19.15 -2.06 58.92
N ASP A 83 19.70 -1.26 58.01
CA ASP A 83 19.45 0.18 57.92
C ASP A 83 18.07 0.45 57.29
N PRO A 84 17.32 1.50 57.71
CA PRO A 84 16.06 1.87 57.08
C PRO A 84 16.14 2.17 55.57
N THR A 85 17.31 2.57 55.07
CA THR A 85 17.58 2.83 53.65
C THR A 85 17.82 1.56 52.82
N LEU A 86 17.84 0.38 53.46
CA LEU A 86 18.06 -0.92 52.83
C LEU A 86 17.19 -1.17 51.58
N PRO A 87 15.89 -0.86 51.53
CA PRO A 87 15.07 -1.08 50.33
C PRO A 87 15.57 -0.30 49.10
N ASN A 88 16.00 0.96 49.31
CA ASN A 88 16.55 1.78 48.25
C ASN A 88 17.93 1.27 47.83
N ALA A 89 18.77 0.87 48.78
CA ALA A 89 20.06 0.26 48.48
C ALA A 89 19.91 -1.04 47.65
N VAL A 90 18.94 -1.89 48.00
CA VAL A 90 18.61 -3.10 47.23
C VAL A 90 18.08 -2.75 45.84
N ARG A 91 17.19 -1.77 45.70
CA ARG A 91 16.70 -1.30 44.39
C ARG A 91 17.85 -0.82 43.50
N THR A 92 18.76 -0.02 44.05
CA THR A 92 19.93 0.50 43.31
C THR A 92 20.85 -0.64 42.88
N LEU A 93 21.16 -1.60 43.76
CA LEU A 93 21.97 -2.77 43.37
C LEU A 93 21.27 -3.66 42.34
N LEU A 94 19.95 -3.79 42.38
CA LEU A 94 19.20 -4.55 41.38
C LEU A 94 19.25 -3.85 40.00
N SER A 95 19.27 -2.52 39.96
CA SER A 95 19.36 -1.75 38.70
C SER A 95 20.69 -1.92 37.95
N THR A 96 21.74 -2.42 38.60
CA THR A 96 23.03 -2.70 37.96
C THR A 96 23.12 -4.10 37.36
N LEU A 97 22.13 -4.96 37.64
CA LEU A 97 22.11 -6.34 37.15
C LEU A 97 21.61 -6.42 35.71
N ALA A 98 22.12 -7.41 34.97
CA ALA A 98 21.54 -7.80 33.69
C ALA A 98 20.06 -8.26 33.88
N PRO A 99 19.14 -7.96 32.94
CA PRO A 99 17.70 -8.21 33.06
C PRO A 99 17.32 -9.62 33.52
N GLN A 100 17.95 -10.65 32.96
CA GLN A 100 17.65 -12.04 33.33
C GLN A 100 18.04 -12.35 34.78
N LYS A 101 19.16 -11.80 35.26
CA LYS A 101 19.60 -11.90 36.65
C LYS A 101 18.71 -11.06 37.56
N LEU A 102 18.29 -9.88 37.12
CA LEU A 102 17.33 -9.02 37.80
C LEU A 102 16.01 -9.75 38.07
N ILE A 103 15.36 -10.29 37.03
CA ILE A 103 14.09 -11.04 37.14
C ILE A 103 14.25 -12.21 38.14
N THR A 104 15.31 -13.00 37.99
CA THR A 104 15.57 -14.16 38.85
C THR A 104 15.79 -13.75 40.30
N THR A 105 16.57 -12.70 40.55
CA THR A 105 16.92 -12.24 41.90
C THR A 105 15.72 -11.60 42.60
N VAL A 106 14.94 -10.78 41.88
CA VAL A 106 13.68 -10.22 42.39
C VAL A 106 12.70 -11.32 42.75
N ASN A 107 12.52 -12.33 41.90
CA ASN A 107 11.62 -13.45 42.18
C ASN A 107 12.07 -14.24 43.43
N ARG A 108 13.37 -14.48 43.60
CA ARG A 108 13.92 -15.10 44.83
C ARG A 108 13.67 -14.26 46.08
N LEU A 109 13.89 -12.93 46.00
CA LEU A 109 13.61 -12.02 47.11
C LEU A 109 12.12 -12.01 47.50
N LEU A 110 11.22 -12.02 46.52
CA LEU A 110 9.78 -12.12 46.74
C LEU A 110 9.38 -13.46 47.38
N GLN A 111 9.94 -14.58 46.90
CA GLN A 111 9.74 -15.91 47.50
C GLN A 111 10.30 -16.01 48.93
N ALA A 112 11.37 -15.27 49.23
CA ALA A 112 11.93 -15.14 50.57
C ALA A 112 11.12 -14.20 51.48
N GLY A 113 10.06 -13.56 50.98
CA GLY A 113 9.14 -12.72 51.76
C GLY A 113 9.51 -11.25 51.83
N MET A 114 10.21 -10.71 50.81
CA MET A 114 10.54 -9.27 50.73
C MET A 114 9.26 -8.41 50.67
N PRO A 115 9.02 -7.49 51.63
CA PRO A 115 7.78 -6.72 51.71
C PRO A 115 7.84 -5.36 50.98
N TRP A 116 8.97 -5.01 50.37
CA TRP A 116 9.24 -3.68 49.81
C TRP A 116 8.80 -3.51 48.36
N MET A 117 8.04 -4.45 47.80
CA MET A 117 7.50 -4.37 46.44
C MET A 117 5.97 -4.31 46.49
N SER A 118 5.36 -3.56 45.56
CA SER A 118 3.91 -3.58 45.39
C SER A 118 3.42 -4.97 44.95
N GLU A 119 2.16 -5.29 45.19
CA GLU A 119 1.53 -6.54 44.74
C GLU A 119 1.63 -6.68 43.21
N HIS A 120 1.36 -5.58 42.48
CA HIS A 120 1.52 -5.50 41.03
C HIS A 120 2.95 -5.79 40.57
N GLY A 121 3.96 -5.21 41.24
CA GLY A 121 5.36 -5.49 40.93
C GLY A 121 5.73 -6.96 41.13
N GLY A 122 5.17 -7.58 42.18
CA GLY A 122 5.34 -9.00 42.46
C GLY A 122 4.74 -9.90 41.39
N GLU A 123 3.52 -9.62 40.95
CA GLU A 123 2.85 -10.34 39.86
C GLU A 123 3.59 -10.17 38.51
N ARG A 124 4.11 -8.97 38.20
CA ARG A 124 4.93 -8.74 36.99
C ARG A 124 6.24 -9.50 37.03
N ALA A 125 6.93 -9.52 38.17
CA ALA A 125 8.16 -10.30 38.33
C ALA A 125 7.91 -11.80 38.15
N GLN A 126 6.75 -12.30 38.61
CA GLN A 126 6.34 -13.68 38.35
C GLN A 126 6.05 -13.92 36.86
N LEU A 127 5.29 -13.04 36.21
CA LEU A 127 4.98 -13.15 34.77
C LEU A 127 6.25 -13.13 33.93
N LEU A 128 7.18 -12.21 34.21
CA LEU A 128 8.49 -12.14 33.56
C LEU A 128 9.40 -13.30 33.92
N SER A 129 9.12 -14.06 34.98
CA SER A 129 9.85 -15.28 35.32
C SER A 129 9.31 -16.49 34.56
N LEU A 130 8.07 -16.44 34.07
CA LEU A 130 7.50 -17.50 33.25
C LEU A 130 8.23 -17.59 31.91
N ASP A 131 8.40 -18.82 31.45
CA ASP A 131 8.97 -19.08 30.14
C ASP A 131 7.84 -19.04 29.10
N MET A 132 7.32 -17.84 28.80
CA MET A 132 6.23 -17.65 27.83
C MET A 132 6.82 -17.42 26.44
N PRO A 133 6.75 -18.38 25.50
CA PRO A 133 7.59 -18.35 24.31
C PRO A 133 6.88 -17.91 23.02
N ARG A 134 5.65 -17.35 23.06
CA ARG A 134 4.90 -17.03 21.83
C ARG A 134 3.99 -15.81 21.95
N ALA A 135 3.94 -15.01 20.88
CA ALA A 135 2.88 -14.04 20.60
C ALA A 135 1.51 -14.72 20.56
N GLY A 136 0.48 -14.10 21.14
CA GLY A 136 -0.90 -14.63 21.17
C GLY A 136 -1.23 -15.60 22.31
N THR A 137 -0.27 -15.92 23.19
CA THR A 137 -0.44 -16.93 24.25
C THR A 137 -1.22 -16.41 25.44
N ILE A 138 -1.17 -15.10 25.70
CA ILE A 138 -1.76 -14.50 26.89
C ILE A 138 -2.97 -13.67 26.48
N ARG A 139 -4.16 -14.27 26.55
CA ARG A 139 -5.43 -13.58 26.22
C ARG A 139 -6.15 -13.02 27.43
N THR A 140 -5.82 -13.48 28.64
CA THR A 140 -6.51 -13.07 29.87
C THR A 140 -5.48 -12.84 30.97
N LEU A 141 -5.09 -11.57 31.16
CA LEU A 141 -4.38 -11.12 32.36
C LEU A 141 -5.35 -10.38 33.28
N PRO A 142 -5.11 -10.41 34.60
CA PRO A 142 -5.76 -9.50 35.53
C PRO A 142 -5.63 -8.03 35.06
N PRO A 143 -6.68 -7.20 35.15
CA PRO A 143 -6.64 -5.78 34.76
C PRO A 143 -5.47 -5.00 35.40
N ALA A 144 -5.13 -5.36 36.64
CA ALA A 144 -3.99 -4.85 37.40
C ALA A 144 -2.62 -4.97 36.71
N LEU A 145 -2.48 -5.93 35.79
CA LEU A 145 -1.25 -6.16 35.02
C LEU A 145 -1.23 -5.45 33.68
N LEU A 146 -2.31 -4.76 33.29
CA LEU A 146 -2.43 -4.13 31.98
C LEU A 146 -1.87 -2.71 31.94
N ASP A 147 -1.89 -2.03 33.10
CA ASP A 147 -1.27 -0.72 33.26
C ASP A 147 0.26 -0.83 33.25
N GLY A 148 0.99 0.22 32.88
CA GLY A 148 2.46 0.19 32.93
C GLY A 148 3.13 1.21 32.01
N GLY A 149 4.45 1.25 32.08
CA GLY A 149 5.24 2.05 31.15
C GLY A 149 5.26 1.44 29.74
N PRO A 150 5.85 2.16 28.78
CA PRO A 150 5.94 1.72 27.39
C PRO A 150 6.55 0.33 27.22
N ALA A 151 7.63 -0.01 27.93
CA ALA A 151 8.31 -1.29 27.74
C ALA A 151 7.48 -2.47 28.23
N TRP A 152 6.75 -2.28 29.34
CA TRP A 152 5.79 -3.28 29.81
C TRP A 152 4.64 -3.49 28.82
N ARG A 153 4.05 -2.40 28.31
CA ARG A 153 2.95 -2.49 27.35
C ARG A 153 3.40 -3.10 26.02
N THR A 154 4.56 -2.73 25.49
CA THR A 154 5.15 -3.32 24.27
C THR A 154 5.42 -4.82 24.43
N TYR A 155 5.94 -5.24 25.59
CA TYR A 155 6.12 -6.66 25.87
C TYR A 155 4.80 -7.43 25.92
N LEU A 156 3.76 -6.88 26.58
CA LEU A 156 2.44 -7.49 26.60
C LEU A 156 1.78 -7.55 25.22
N ALA A 157 1.92 -6.48 24.43
CA ALA A 157 1.48 -6.40 23.04
C ALA A 157 2.12 -7.51 22.19
N ALA A 158 3.44 -7.68 22.29
CA ALA A 158 4.15 -8.75 21.59
C ALA A 158 3.74 -10.16 22.08
N LEU A 159 3.21 -10.31 23.30
CA LEU A 159 2.62 -11.56 23.79
C LEU A 159 1.15 -11.78 23.38
N GLY A 160 0.59 -10.86 22.58
CA GLY A 160 -0.77 -10.95 22.05
C GLY A 160 -1.86 -10.31 22.90
N HIS A 161 -1.49 -9.50 23.88
CA HIS A 161 -2.45 -8.70 24.62
C HIS A 161 -2.84 -7.44 23.81
N PRO A 162 -4.11 -7.01 23.78
CA PRO A 162 -4.55 -5.79 23.07
C PRO A 162 -4.17 -4.50 23.82
N SER A 163 -2.95 -4.43 24.36
CA SER A 163 -2.43 -3.19 24.92
C SER A 163 -2.12 -2.25 23.76
N GLN A 164 -2.70 -1.05 23.77
CA GLN A 164 -2.34 -0.02 22.79
C GLN A 164 -0.89 0.41 23.01
N VAL A 165 -0.10 0.40 21.93
CA VAL A 165 1.31 0.79 21.91
C VAL A 165 1.54 1.59 20.63
N SER A 166 2.27 2.70 20.71
CA SER A 166 2.62 3.48 19.52
C SER A 166 3.94 3.00 18.90
N ALA A 167 4.15 3.33 17.62
CA ALA A 167 5.44 3.12 16.94
C ALA A 167 6.65 3.67 17.72
N ASP A 168 6.52 4.88 18.27
CA ASP A 168 7.58 5.53 19.05
C ASP A 168 7.92 4.75 20.32
N GLU A 169 6.90 4.19 20.98
CA GLU A 169 7.08 3.33 22.17
C GLU A 169 7.80 2.03 21.80
N ILE A 170 7.50 1.44 20.64
CA ILE A 170 8.17 0.24 20.14
C ILE A 170 9.64 0.55 19.84
N ILE A 171 9.94 1.60 19.07
CA ILE A 171 11.31 2.00 18.72
C ILE A 171 12.12 2.32 19.98
N ALA A 172 11.54 3.00 20.97
CA ALA A 172 12.22 3.31 22.22
C ALA A 172 12.63 2.05 23.00
N CYS A 173 11.81 0.99 22.93
CA CYS A 173 12.09 -0.29 23.60
C CYS A 173 12.98 -1.21 22.76
N LEU A 174 12.85 -1.13 21.43
CA LEU A 174 13.49 -2.00 20.48
C LEU A 174 13.89 -1.18 19.24
N PRO A 175 15.08 -0.53 19.27
CA PRO A 175 15.51 0.38 18.21
C PRO A 175 15.66 -0.29 16.84
N ASP A 176 15.94 -1.60 16.82
CA ASP A 176 16.08 -2.41 15.61
C ASP A 176 15.22 -3.68 15.76
N PRO A 177 13.90 -3.58 15.54
CA PRO A 177 12.98 -4.69 15.79
C PRO A 177 13.13 -5.79 14.74
N PRO A 178 13.29 -7.07 15.14
CA PRO A 178 13.24 -8.17 14.20
C PRO A 178 11.92 -8.17 13.42
N ILE A 179 11.99 -8.43 12.11
CA ILE A 179 10.81 -8.40 11.23
C ILE A 179 9.69 -9.33 11.73
N SER A 180 10.05 -10.48 12.31
CA SER A 180 9.09 -11.43 12.88
C SER A 180 8.23 -10.80 13.99
N VAL A 181 8.81 -9.93 14.82
CA VAL A 181 8.12 -9.18 15.88
C VAL A 181 7.21 -8.12 15.27
N VAL A 182 7.69 -7.39 14.26
CA VAL A 182 6.87 -6.39 13.54
C VAL A 182 5.68 -7.08 12.86
N ASP A 183 5.90 -8.24 12.23
CA ASP A 183 4.86 -9.04 11.60
C ASP A 183 3.82 -9.54 12.60
N ASP A 184 4.25 -9.98 13.80
CA ASP A 184 3.33 -10.37 14.88
C ASP A 184 2.45 -9.19 15.30
N LEU A 185 3.03 -7.99 15.44
CA LEU A 185 2.28 -6.78 15.81
C LEU A 185 1.29 -6.35 14.70
N ILE A 186 1.66 -6.48 13.43
CA ILE A 186 0.75 -6.26 12.30
C ILE A 186 -0.39 -7.29 12.30
N ASP A 187 -0.07 -8.57 12.49
CA ASP A 187 -1.07 -9.65 12.53
C ASP A 187 -2.06 -9.49 13.70
N LEU A 188 -1.61 -8.92 14.81
CA LEU A 188 -2.42 -8.59 15.98
C LEU A 188 -3.20 -7.27 15.82
N ALA A 189 -3.09 -6.59 14.68
CA ALA A 189 -3.66 -5.26 14.41
C ALA A 189 -3.24 -4.19 15.44
N LEU A 190 -2.02 -4.31 15.96
CA LEU A 190 -1.40 -3.35 16.87
C LEU A 190 -0.51 -2.34 16.13
N LEU A 191 -0.12 -2.66 14.90
CA LEU A 191 0.54 -1.75 13.97
C LEU A 191 -0.26 -1.66 12.68
N ASP A 192 -0.54 -0.45 12.23
CA ASP A 192 -1.21 -0.21 10.97
C ASP A 192 -0.42 0.76 10.06
N ARG A 193 -1.09 1.26 9.01
CA ARG A 193 -0.49 2.21 8.07
C ARG A 193 -0.11 3.55 8.73
N THR A 194 -0.84 3.98 9.76
CA THR A 194 -0.64 5.27 10.44
C THR A 194 0.62 5.30 11.28
N ASP A 195 1.04 4.15 11.80
CA ASP A 195 2.28 3.96 12.55
C ASP A 195 3.54 3.97 11.67
N GLU A 196 3.37 3.86 10.35
CA GLU A 196 4.44 3.81 9.35
C GLU A 196 5.60 2.85 9.70
N PRO A 197 5.34 1.58 10.05
CA PRO A 197 6.35 0.65 10.58
C PRO A 197 7.49 0.34 9.59
N TRP A 198 7.31 0.63 8.30
CA TRP A 198 8.38 0.56 7.30
C TRP A 198 9.48 1.63 7.48
N LYS A 199 9.31 2.60 8.38
CA LYS A 199 10.33 3.58 8.74
C LYS A 199 11.30 3.08 9.82
N PHE A 200 11.03 1.92 10.43
CA PHE A 200 11.96 1.33 11.38
C PHE A 200 13.33 1.08 10.71
N PRO A 201 14.44 1.15 11.49
CA PRO A 201 15.75 0.71 11.02
C PRO A 201 15.68 -0.70 10.43
N GLY A 202 16.53 -0.97 9.44
CA GLY A 202 16.46 -2.21 8.66
C GLY A 202 16.87 -2.02 7.21
N GLN A 203 16.97 -3.13 6.47
CA GLN A 203 17.33 -3.13 5.06
C GLN A 203 16.18 -2.63 4.20
N GLU A 204 16.48 -2.03 3.04
CA GLU A 204 15.48 -1.51 2.12
C GLU A 204 14.42 -2.55 1.74
N LYS A 205 14.84 -3.78 1.45
CA LYS A 205 13.94 -4.90 1.13
C LYS A 205 12.94 -5.21 2.24
N GLU A 206 13.36 -5.09 3.50
CA GLU A 206 12.53 -5.35 4.68
C GLU A 206 11.51 -4.23 4.87
N ARG A 207 11.92 -2.98 4.67
CA ARG A 207 11.02 -1.82 4.70
C ARG A 207 9.96 -1.92 3.62
N VAL A 208 10.34 -2.26 2.39
CA VAL A 208 9.40 -2.47 1.28
C VAL A 208 8.46 -3.66 1.58
N TYR A 209 8.99 -4.73 2.17
CA TYR A 209 8.19 -5.87 2.61
C TYR A 209 7.12 -5.46 3.64
N ILE A 210 7.51 -4.77 4.71
CA ILE A 210 6.58 -4.28 5.73
C ILE A 210 5.55 -3.33 5.12
N ARG A 211 5.98 -2.38 4.28
CA ARG A 211 5.07 -1.47 3.58
C ARG A 211 4.05 -2.22 2.72
N ALA A 212 4.45 -3.30 2.06
CA ALA A 212 3.55 -4.14 1.26
C ALA A 212 2.49 -4.86 2.12
N ARG A 213 2.72 -5.03 3.43
CA ARG A 213 1.76 -5.64 4.36
C ARG A 213 0.74 -4.65 4.94
N VAL A 214 1.10 -3.38 5.09
CA VAL A 214 0.22 -2.39 5.76
C VAL A 214 -0.31 -1.31 4.82
N ALA A 215 0.39 -1.02 3.72
CA ALA A 215 0.06 0.01 2.75
C ALA A 215 0.36 -0.46 1.31
N PRO A 216 -0.23 -1.59 0.86
CA PRO A 216 0.13 -2.24 -0.40
C PRO A 216 -0.05 -1.37 -1.64
N GLU A 217 -1.00 -0.44 -1.61
CA GLU A 217 -1.27 0.55 -2.67
C GLU A 217 -0.11 1.53 -2.92
N THR A 218 0.82 1.65 -1.97
CA THR A 218 1.97 2.57 -2.08
C THR A 218 3.21 1.91 -2.71
N ILE A 219 3.12 0.64 -3.08
CA ILE A 219 4.25 -0.13 -3.62
C ILE A 219 4.43 0.13 -5.13
N SER A 220 5.61 0.62 -5.50
CA SER A 220 6.00 0.81 -6.91
C SER A 220 6.33 -0.50 -7.61
N ALA A 221 6.52 -0.45 -8.93
CA ALA A 221 6.93 -1.61 -9.73
C ALA A 221 8.29 -2.16 -9.27
N GLU A 222 9.26 -1.29 -9.02
CA GLU A 222 10.59 -1.67 -8.54
C GLU A 222 10.52 -2.26 -7.13
N GLY A 223 9.66 -1.71 -6.26
CA GLY A 223 9.41 -2.25 -4.93
C GLY A 223 8.83 -3.67 -4.99
N ALA A 224 7.85 -3.89 -5.88
CA ALA A 224 7.28 -5.21 -6.12
C ALA A 224 8.31 -6.21 -6.68
N GLU A 225 9.24 -5.75 -7.52
CA GLU A 225 10.37 -6.55 -8.00
C GLU A 225 11.33 -6.94 -6.87
N LEU A 226 11.75 -5.97 -6.06
CA LEU A 226 12.70 -6.15 -4.96
C LEU A 226 12.25 -7.23 -3.96
N ILE A 227 10.95 -7.27 -3.65
CA ILE A 227 10.37 -8.27 -2.75
C ILE A 227 9.81 -9.49 -3.49
N ARG A 228 9.91 -9.57 -4.82
CA ARG A 228 9.35 -10.67 -5.65
C ARG A 228 7.86 -10.89 -5.39
N TRP A 229 7.07 -9.82 -5.47
CA TRP A 229 5.61 -9.87 -5.40
C TRP A 229 5.01 -9.95 -6.80
N SER A 230 4.85 -11.17 -7.29
CA SER A 230 4.42 -11.44 -8.67
C SER A 230 3.07 -10.82 -9.05
N ASP A 231 2.06 -10.89 -8.18
CA ASP A 231 0.74 -10.31 -8.46
C ASP A 231 0.81 -8.78 -8.64
N MET A 232 1.56 -8.09 -7.79
CA MET A 232 1.73 -6.63 -7.89
C MET A 232 2.56 -6.24 -9.12
N GLN A 233 3.58 -7.04 -9.49
CA GLN A 233 4.32 -6.84 -10.74
C GLN A 233 3.39 -6.97 -11.96
N ARG A 234 2.53 -8.00 -12.00
CA ARG A 234 1.55 -8.19 -13.07
C ARG A 234 0.51 -7.07 -13.11
N ARG A 235 0.08 -6.59 -11.94
CA ARG A 235 -0.80 -5.43 -11.83
C ARG A 235 -0.20 -4.18 -12.50
N HIS A 236 1.06 -3.86 -12.19
CA HIS A 236 1.75 -2.70 -12.77
C HIS A 236 1.96 -2.86 -14.28
N ALA A 237 2.43 -4.03 -14.71
CA ALA A 237 2.59 -4.34 -16.13
C ALA A 237 1.26 -4.20 -16.90
N PHE A 238 0.14 -4.66 -16.32
CA PHE A 238 -1.18 -4.47 -16.91
C PHE A 238 -1.51 -3.00 -17.11
N LEU A 239 -1.29 -2.16 -16.09
CA LEU A 239 -1.64 -0.73 -16.11
C LEU A 239 -0.83 0.07 -17.13
N VAL A 240 0.45 -0.26 -17.32
CA VAL A 240 1.32 0.41 -18.31
C VAL A 240 1.01 -0.04 -19.75
N GLY A 241 0.21 -1.10 -19.92
CA GLY A 241 -0.23 -1.58 -21.22
C GLY A 241 0.55 -2.79 -21.74
N ASP A 242 1.38 -3.44 -20.91
CA ASP A 242 2.15 -4.62 -21.33
C ASP A 242 1.23 -5.76 -21.79
N GLU A 243 1.77 -6.58 -22.70
CA GLU A 243 1.11 -7.79 -23.14
C GLU A 243 1.28 -8.90 -22.10
N LEU A 244 0.21 -9.18 -21.36
CA LEU A 244 0.18 -10.24 -20.38
C LEU A 244 -0.51 -11.48 -20.95
N THR A 245 0.12 -12.63 -20.73
CA THR A 245 -0.43 -13.95 -21.04
C THR A 245 -0.70 -14.71 -19.75
N GLY A 246 -1.63 -15.69 -19.82
CA GLY A 246 -2.02 -16.52 -18.68
C GLY A 246 -3.53 -16.65 -18.53
N GLU A 247 -3.96 -17.62 -17.72
CA GLU A 247 -5.37 -17.82 -17.36
C GLU A 247 -5.76 -17.11 -16.05
N ASP A 248 -4.85 -16.30 -15.49
CA ASP A 248 -5.12 -15.48 -14.31
C ASP A 248 -5.89 -14.20 -14.67
N VAL A 249 -6.34 -13.46 -13.66
CA VAL A 249 -7.17 -12.25 -13.87
C VAL A 249 -6.47 -11.22 -14.77
N TYR A 250 -5.15 -11.03 -14.64
CA TYR A 250 -4.41 -10.05 -15.42
C TYR A 250 -4.24 -10.46 -16.88
N GLY A 251 -3.94 -11.74 -17.16
CA GLY A 251 -3.86 -12.24 -18.54
C GLY A 251 -5.22 -12.22 -19.26
N LEU A 252 -6.29 -12.53 -18.53
CA LEU A 252 -7.65 -12.47 -19.07
C LEU A 252 -8.11 -11.02 -19.32
N LEU A 253 -7.77 -10.07 -18.44
CA LEU A 253 -8.03 -8.64 -18.68
C LEU A 253 -7.22 -8.12 -19.87
N ALA A 254 -5.93 -8.46 -19.99
CA ALA A 254 -5.11 -8.07 -21.14
C ALA A 254 -5.68 -8.63 -22.47
N SER A 255 -6.23 -9.85 -22.44
CA SER A 255 -6.93 -10.44 -23.59
C SER A 255 -8.24 -9.70 -23.91
N LEU A 256 -9.01 -9.31 -22.90
CA LEU A 256 -10.21 -8.49 -23.09
C LEU A 256 -9.89 -7.14 -23.76
N TRP A 257 -8.78 -6.48 -23.38
CA TRP A 257 -8.32 -5.24 -24.03
C TRP A 257 -7.92 -5.42 -25.50
N ARG A 258 -7.64 -6.65 -25.93
CA ARG A 258 -7.42 -7.02 -27.34
C ARG A 258 -8.73 -7.38 -28.07
N GLY A 259 -9.87 -7.28 -27.39
CA GLY A 259 -11.18 -7.66 -27.91
C GLY A 259 -11.54 -9.14 -27.73
N GLU A 260 -10.67 -9.93 -27.07
CA GLU A 260 -10.89 -11.36 -26.85
C GLU A 260 -11.73 -11.57 -25.58
N GLN A 261 -13.02 -11.83 -25.76
CA GLN A 261 -13.94 -12.09 -24.65
C GLN A 261 -13.76 -13.51 -24.09
N ASN A 262 -13.60 -13.61 -22.77
CA ASN A 262 -13.50 -14.91 -22.08
C ASN A 262 -14.47 -14.98 -20.89
N LEU A 263 -15.36 -15.97 -20.91
CA LEU A 263 -16.37 -16.19 -19.86
C LEU A 263 -15.77 -16.48 -18.48
N ARG A 264 -14.50 -16.93 -18.42
CA ARG A 264 -13.78 -17.20 -17.16
C ARG A 264 -13.37 -15.94 -16.41
N LEU A 265 -13.33 -14.77 -17.07
CA LEU A 265 -12.94 -13.52 -16.41
C LEU A 265 -13.97 -13.10 -15.36
N ARG A 266 -15.26 -13.15 -15.71
CA ARG A 266 -16.35 -12.68 -14.85
C ARG A 266 -16.33 -13.26 -13.42
N PRO A 267 -16.20 -14.59 -13.19
CA PRO A 267 -16.18 -15.14 -11.83
C PRO A 267 -14.91 -14.78 -11.02
N LEU A 268 -13.83 -14.34 -11.66
CA LEU A 268 -12.60 -13.93 -10.98
C LEU A 268 -12.67 -12.48 -10.44
N LEU A 269 -13.65 -11.70 -10.90
CA LEU A 269 -13.82 -10.31 -10.50
C LEU A 269 -14.72 -10.19 -9.25
N PRO A 270 -14.45 -9.22 -8.36
CA PRO A 270 -15.37 -8.87 -7.27
C PRO A 270 -16.74 -8.41 -7.81
N ALA A 271 -17.82 -8.57 -7.03
CA ALA A 271 -19.19 -8.28 -7.46
C ALA A 271 -19.39 -6.87 -8.05
N GLY A 272 -18.79 -5.84 -7.45
CA GLY A 272 -18.85 -4.46 -7.98
C GLY A 272 -18.16 -4.31 -9.34
N LYS A 273 -17.09 -5.07 -9.59
CA LYS A 273 -16.34 -5.07 -10.85
C LYS A 273 -17.03 -5.91 -11.93
N GLN A 274 -17.80 -6.93 -11.52
CA GLN A 274 -18.65 -7.70 -12.45
C GLN A 274 -19.74 -6.83 -13.07
N ALA A 275 -20.40 -5.97 -12.28
CA ALA A 275 -21.40 -5.04 -12.80
C ALA A 275 -20.82 -4.10 -13.86
N VAL A 276 -19.62 -3.56 -13.60
CA VAL A 276 -18.92 -2.70 -14.57
C VAL A 276 -18.55 -3.48 -15.84
N LEU A 277 -18.07 -4.72 -15.72
CA LEU A 277 -17.81 -5.58 -16.88
C LEU A 277 -19.09 -5.82 -17.69
N ASP A 278 -20.20 -6.11 -17.02
CA ASP A 278 -21.50 -6.34 -17.67
C ASP A 278 -21.98 -5.08 -18.41
N GLU A 279 -21.79 -3.88 -17.85
CA GLU A 279 -22.06 -2.59 -18.52
C GLU A 279 -21.18 -2.36 -19.74
N ILE A 280 -19.87 -2.66 -19.65
CA ILE A 280 -18.93 -2.57 -20.77
C ILE A 280 -19.38 -3.48 -21.92
N LEU A 281 -19.72 -4.73 -21.62
CA LEU A 281 -20.13 -5.71 -22.61
C LEU A 281 -21.50 -5.38 -23.23
N LEU A 282 -22.44 -4.89 -22.44
CA LEU A 282 -23.74 -4.42 -22.93
C LEU A 282 -23.57 -3.20 -23.84
N GLY A 283 -22.74 -2.25 -23.43
CA GLY A 283 -22.46 -1.07 -24.23
C GLY A 283 -21.76 -1.40 -25.54
N ALA A 284 -20.89 -2.42 -25.58
CA ALA A 284 -20.27 -2.88 -26.82
C ALA A 284 -21.26 -3.41 -27.85
N GLN A 285 -22.40 -3.96 -27.41
CA GLN A 285 -23.48 -4.41 -28.32
C GLN A 285 -24.28 -3.24 -28.89
N THR A 286 -24.45 -2.16 -28.12
CA THR A 286 -25.31 -1.02 -28.47
C THR A 286 -24.54 0.19 -29.01
N GLY A 287 -23.23 0.24 -28.79
CA GLY A 287 -22.40 1.41 -29.02
C GLY A 287 -22.72 2.57 -28.08
N ARG A 288 -23.24 2.30 -26.88
CA ARG A 288 -23.59 3.32 -25.87
C ARG A 288 -23.18 2.85 -24.49
N TRP A 289 -22.46 3.69 -23.76
CA TRP A 289 -22.01 3.42 -22.39
C TRP A 289 -22.41 4.56 -21.45
N PRO A 290 -22.53 4.27 -20.14
CA PRO A 290 -22.58 5.30 -19.11
C PRO A 290 -21.39 6.26 -19.17
N GLU A 291 -21.63 7.52 -18.78
CA GLU A 291 -20.64 8.60 -18.82
C GLU A 291 -19.33 8.23 -18.11
N HIS A 292 -19.42 7.62 -16.92
CA HIS A 292 -18.26 7.23 -16.12
C HIS A 292 -17.31 6.24 -16.82
N LEU A 293 -17.77 5.48 -17.82
CA LEU A 293 -16.92 4.59 -18.62
C LEU A 293 -16.32 5.33 -19.82
N THR A 294 -17.08 6.22 -20.44
CA THR A 294 -16.60 6.99 -21.60
C THR A 294 -15.67 8.13 -21.22
N SER A 295 -15.77 8.66 -20.00
CA SER A 295 -14.87 9.69 -19.48
C SER A 295 -13.55 9.12 -18.97
N ASP A 296 -13.45 7.80 -18.78
CA ASP A 296 -12.21 7.13 -18.41
C ASP A 296 -11.37 6.83 -19.67
N TYR A 297 -10.39 7.69 -19.93
CA TYR A 297 -9.50 7.59 -21.09
C TYR A 297 -8.79 6.23 -21.17
N GLY A 298 -8.42 5.63 -20.03
CA GLY A 298 -7.76 4.32 -19.98
C GLY A 298 -8.66 3.14 -20.37
N LEU A 299 -9.97 3.35 -20.53
CA LEU A 299 -10.90 2.36 -21.08
C LEU A 299 -11.10 2.49 -22.59
N TRP A 300 -10.69 3.58 -23.24
CA TRP A 300 -11.00 3.80 -24.66
C TRP A 300 -10.44 2.72 -25.58
N SER A 301 -9.23 2.22 -25.29
CA SER A 301 -8.62 1.10 -26.00
C SER A 301 -9.47 -0.18 -25.87
N LEU A 302 -9.97 -0.48 -24.67
CA LEU A 302 -10.90 -1.59 -24.45
C LEU A 302 -12.23 -1.41 -25.19
N LEU A 303 -12.88 -0.25 -25.02
CA LEU A 303 -14.19 0.01 -25.61
C LEU A 303 -14.12 -0.08 -27.14
N SER A 304 -13.05 0.47 -27.74
CA SER A 304 -12.83 0.43 -29.19
C SER A 304 -12.47 -0.96 -29.72
N ALA A 305 -11.78 -1.80 -28.93
CA ALA A 305 -11.50 -3.18 -29.28
C ALA A 305 -12.77 -4.05 -29.28
N LEU A 306 -13.70 -3.80 -28.35
CA LEU A 306 -14.95 -4.55 -28.25
C LEU A 306 -16.03 -4.07 -29.23
N TRP A 307 -16.00 -2.80 -29.63
CA TRP A 307 -17.04 -2.21 -30.48
C TRP A 307 -16.54 -1.86 -31.88
N THR A 308 -17.03 -2.60 -32.87
CA THR A 308 -16.82 -2.32 -34.29
C THR A 308 -18.10 -1.73 -34.90
N PRO A 309 -18.19 -0.40 -35.08
CA PRO A 309 -19.39 0.22 -35.62
C PRO A 309 -19.59 -0.16 -37.09
N SER A 310 -20.79 -0.63 -37.41
CA SER A 310 -21.21 -0.93 -38.79
C SER A 310 -21.79 0.29 -39.53
N ALA A 311 -22.19 1.32 -38.79
CA ALA A 311 -22.80 2.56 -39.27
C ALA A 311 -22.07 3.80 -38.73
N ALA A 312 -22.44 4.98 -39.23
CA ALA A 312 -21.87 6.25 -38.77
C ALA A 312 -22.16 6.48 -37.28
N VAL A 313 -21.11 6.65 -36.50
CA VAL A 313 -21.12 6.90 -35.05
C VAL A 313 -21.71 8.27 -34.77
N ASP A 314 -22.58 8.36 -33.76
CA ASP A 314 -23.05 9.62 -33.23
C ASP A 314 -21.96 10.27 -32.36
N ALA A 315 -21.21 11.20 -32.95
CA ALA A 315 -20.04 11.82 -32.34
C ALA A 315 -20.39 12.81 -31.22
N LYS A 316 -21.66 13.25 -31.11
CA LYS A 316 -22.11 14.21 -30.10
C LYS A 316 -22.32 13.61 -28.72
N LEU A 317 -22.34 12.27 -28.61
CA LEU A 317 -22.69 11.60 -27.36
C LEU A 317 -21.65 11.88 -26.28
N THR A 318 -20.38 11.59 -26.56
CA THR A 318 -19.26 11.81 -25.63
C THR A 318 -17.97 11.99 -26.43
N GLU A 319 -16.92 12.50 -25.79
CA GLU A 319 -15.60 12.66 -26.38
C GLU A 319 -15.04 11.34 -26.97
N PHE A 320 -15.23 10.21 -26.27
CA PHE A 320 -14.90 8.88 -26.79
C PHE A 320 -15.58 8.59 -28.13
N HIS A 321 -16.86 8.94 -28.27
CA HIS A 321 -17.59 8.71 -29.52
C HIS A 321 -17.09 9.63 -30.63
N ALA A 322 -16.70 10.88 -30.32
CA ALA A 322 -16.07 11.78 -31.28
C ALA A 322 -14.72 11.23 -31.76
N TRP A 323 -13.84 10.80 -30.85
CA TRP A 323 -12.56 10.16 -31.18
C TRP A 323 -12.77 8.88 -32.02
N ARG A 324 -13.71 8.01 -31.61
CA ARG A 324 -14.01 6.78 -32.35
C ARG A 324 -14.61 7.07 -33.72
N ALA A 325 -15.45 8.09 -33.84
CA ALA A 325 -15.98 8.56 -35.12
C ALA A 325 -14.87 9.07 -36.04
N PHE A 326 -13.92 9.85 -35.51
CA PHE A 326 -12.76 10.36 -36.23
C PHE A 326 -11.88 9.22 -36.73
N TYR A 327 -11.51 8.28 -35.85
CA TYR A 327 -10.75 7.08 -36.21
C TYR A 327 -11.42 6.28 -37.34
N ASN A 328 -12.73 6.03 -37.24
CA ASN A 328 -13.46 5.29 -38.27
C ASN A 328 -13.56 6.07 -39.59
N CYS A 329 -13.74 7.39 -39.53
CA CYS A 329 -13.75 8.25 -40.71
C CYS A 329 -12.43 8.12 -41.48
N TYR A 330 -11.30 8.24 -40.77
CA TYR A 330 -9.98 8.04 -41.36
C TYR A 330 -9.78 6.63 -41.94
N ARG A 331 -10.18 5.59 -41.18
CA ARG A 331 -10.15 4.20 -41.68
C ARG A 331 -10.99 4.02 -42.95
N TRP A 332 -12.16 4.66 -43.06
CA TRP A 332 -12.99 4.60 -44.26
C TRP A 332 -12.36 5.35 -45.44
N ILE A 333 -11.66 6.47 -45.19
CA ILE A 333 -10.84 7.15 -46.20
C ILE A 333 -9.76 6.20 -46.74
N LEU A 334 -9.02 5.52 -45.86
CA LEU A 334 -8.01 4.53 -46.26
C LEU A 334 -8.62 3.35 -47.06
N MET A 335 -9.83 2.92 -46.73
CA MET A 335 -10.51 1.87 -47.50
C MET A 335 -11.08 2.34 -48.86
N GLY A 336 -11.07 3.65 -49.10
CA GLY A 336 -11.68 4.29 -50.27
C GLY A 336 -13.21 4.40 -50.18
N TRP A 337 -13.79 4.25 -48.99
CA TRP A 337 -15.25 4.34 -48.76
C TRP A 337 -15.67 5.78 -48.44
N LEU A 338 -15.45 6.67 -49.41
CA LEU A 338 -15.63 8.11 -49.22
C LEU A 338 -17.07 8.51 -48.88
N ASP A 339 -18.09 7.84 -49.42
CA ASP A 339 -19.48 8.13 -49.10
C ASP A 339 -19.77 7.93 -47.60
N LYS A 340 -19.24 6.85 -47.01
CA LYS A 340 -19.35 6.61 -45.56
C LYS A 340 -18.57 7.64 -44.75
N ALA A 341 -17.36 7.98 -45.21
CA ALA A 341 -16.52 8.98 -44.56
C ALA A 341 -17.21 10.36 -44.52
N LYS A 342 -17.87 10.77 -45.61
CA LYS A 342 -18.64 12.03 -45.66
C LYS A 342 -19.80 12.04 -44.66
N THR A 343 -20.60 10.97 -44.60
CA THR A 343 -21.67 10.87 -43.60
C THR A 343 -21.14 10.93 -42.16
N GLN A 344 -19.94 10.39 -41.91
CA GLN A 344 -19.30 10.52 -40.60
C GLN A 344 -18.77 11.94 -40.33
N ALA A 345 -18.22 12.59 -41.35
CA ALA A 345 -17.67 13.94 -41.29
C ALA A 345 -18.73 14.97 -40.92
N GLU A 346 -19.94 14.86 -41.45
CA GLU A 346 -21.09 15.70 -41.05
C GLU A 346 -21.36 15.61 -39.54
N LYS A 347 -21.39 14.39 -39.00
CA LYS A 347 -21.57 14.15 -37.56
C LYS A 347 -20.39 14.65 -36.72
N LEU A 348 -19.18 14.62 -37.26
CA LEU A 348 -17.98 15.14 -36.58
C LEU A 348 -18.01 16.67 -36.50
N LEU A 349 -18.40 17.38 -37.55
CA LEU A 349 -18.58 18.84 -37.50
C LEU A 349 -19.65 19.24 -36.47
N GLU A 350 -20.72 18.47 -36.43
CA GLU A 350 -21.76 18.59 -35.43
C GLU A 350 -21.21 18.45 -33.98
N ALA A 351 -20.29 17.52 -33.75
CA ALA A 351 -19.63 17.33 -32.45
C ALA A 351 -18.59 18.42 -32.14
N ALA A 352 -17.85 18.89 -33.15
CA ALA A 352 -16.89 19.98 -33.01
C ALA A 352 -17.54 21.31 -32.58
N ALA A 353 -18.79 21.54 -32.99
CA ALA A 353 -19.58 22.69 -32.55
C ALA A 353 -20.38 22.44 -31.25
N ALA A 354 -20.42 21.21 -30.75
CA ALA A 354 -21.19 20.86 -29.57
C ALA A 354 -20.52 21.32 -28.28
N LYS A 355 -21.36 21.64 -27.29
CA LYS A 355 -20.94 21.94 -25.93
C LYS A 355 -21.56 20.94 -24.97
N ASP A 356 -20.81 20.60 -23.93
CA ASP A 356 -21.28 19.74 -22.86
C ASP A 356 -22.27 20.49 -21.93
N ASP A 357 -22.79 19.79 -20.93
CA ASP A 357 -23.72 20.36 -19.94
C ASP A 357 -23.10 21.49 -19.09
N ARG A 358 -21.76 21.61 -19.09
CA ARG A 358 -21.01 22.66 -18.39
C ARG A 358 -20.72 23.86 -19.29
N GLY A 359 -21.09 23.78 -20.57
CA GLY A 359 -20.85 24.83 -21.57
C GLY A 359 -19.42 24.83 -22.14
N GLU A 360 -18.62 23.82 -21.81
CA GLU A 360 -17.29 23.56 -22.38
C GLU A 360 -17.46 22.87 -23.74
N TYR A 361 -16.47 22.99 -24.62
CA TYR A 361 -16.52 22.29 -25.91
C TYR A 361 -16.35 20.79 -25.69
N LEU A 362 -17.12 19.99 -26.42
CA LEU A 362 -17.11 18.52 -26.29
C LEU A 362 -15.75 17.90 -26.66
N VAL A 363 -15.02 18.54 -27.58
CA VAL A 363 -13.73 18.06 -28.08
C VAL A 363 -12.65 19.09 -27.80
N ASP A 364 -11.43 18.62 -27.57
CA ASP A 364 -10.26 19.46 -27.37
C ASP A 364 -9.82 20.17 -28.67
N GLN A 365 -8.89 21.11 -28.57
CA GLN A 365 -8.44 21.91 -29.73
C GLN A 365 -7.74 21.06 -30.80
N THR A 366 -7.01 20.02 -30.38
CA THR A 366 -6.30 19.12 -31.30
C THR A 366 -7.30 18.28 -32.10
N THR A 367 -8.28 17.67 -31.44
CA THR A 367 -9.36 16.93 -32.12
C THR A 367 -10.22 17.86 -32.98
N TYR A 368 -10.47 19.10 -32.53
CA TYR A 368 -11.14 20.11 -33.33
C TYR A 368 -10.38 20.40 -34.64
N ALA A 369 -9.05 20.55 -34.59
CA ALA A 369 -8.22 20.75 -35.76
C ALA A 369 -8.29 19.56 -36.74
N GLU A 370 -8.24 18.34 -36.22
CA GLU A 370 -8.33 17.11 -37.00
C GLU A 370 -9.68 16.93 -37.69
N ILE A 371 -10.78 17.21 -36.97
CA ILE A 371 -12.13 17.15 -37.53
C ILE A 371 -12.25 18.10 -38.72
N ASN A 372 -11.85 19.36 -38.54
CA ASN A 372 -11.89 20.37 -39.61
C ASN A 372 -11.00 19.96 -40.79
N ASN A 373 -9.83 19.38 -40.53
CA ASN A 373 -8.92 18.91 -41.56
C ASN A 373 -9.49 17.76 -42.40
N ILE A 374 -10.06 16.72 -41.77
CA ILE A 374 -10.73 15.61 -42.49
C ILE A 374 -11.91 16.12 -43.30
N CYS A 375 -12.71 17.04 -42.74
CA CYS A 375 -13.86 17.59 -43.44
C CYS A 375 -13.42 18.43 -44.65
N ALA A 376 -12.36 19.22 -44.51
CA ALA A 376 -11.75 19.97 -45.62
C ALA A 376 -11.17 19.05 -46.71
N TYR A 377 -10.59 17.90 -46.32
CA TYR A 377 -10.16 16.88 -47.28
C TYR A 377 -11.33 16.34 -48.09
N LEU A 378 -12.42 15.93 -47.43
CA LEU A 378 -13.59 15.33 -48.07
C LEU A 378 -14.41 16.33 -48.92
N ALA A 379 -14.45 17.61 -48.53
CA ALA A 379 -15.11 18.68 -49.29
C ALA A 379 -14.48 18.92 -50.68
N GLN A 380 -13.23 18.51 -50.89
CA GLN A 380 -12.59 18.60 -52.21
C GLN A 380 -13.21 17.64 -53.23
N ASP A 381 -13.83 16.54 -52.79
CA ASP A 381 -14.48 15.57 -53.68
C ASP A 381 -15.73 16.15 -54.35
N THR A 382 -16.54 16.92 -53.61
CA THR A 382 -17.71 17.64 -54.12
C THR A 382 -17.36 19.02 -54.70
N ASN A 383 -16.07 19.35 -54.74
CA ASN A 383 -15.54 20.64 -55.21
C ASN A 383 -16.06 21.86 -54.41
N GLU A 384 -16.36 21.66 -53.12
CA GLU A 384 -16.74 22.71 -52.16
C GLU A 384 -15.49 23.39 -51.58
N LEU A 385 -14.67 23.99 -52.47
CA LEU A 385 -13.35 24.51 -52.09
C LEU A 385 -13.42 25.71 -51.13
N GLU A 386 -14.43 26.57 -51.24
CA GLU A 386 -14.62 27.70 -50.31
C GLU A 386 -14.92 27.21 -48.89
N PHE A 387 -15.71 26.14 -48.77
CA PHE A 387 -16.00 25.50 -47.49
C PHE A 387 -14.74 24.88 -46.89
N ALA A 388 -13.95 24.14 -47.69
CA ALA A 388 -12.68 23.58 -47.25
C ALA A 388 -11.68 24.65 -46.79
N ILE A 389 -11.60 25.79 -47.49
CA ILE A 389 -10.76 26.93 -47.10
C ILE A 389 -11.20 27.47 -45.73
N ARG A 390 -12.50 27.69 -45.53
CA ARG A 390 -13.02 28.18 -44.24
C ARG A 390 -12.66 27.27 -43.07
N LEU A 391 -12.87 25.95 -43.22
CA LEU A 391 -12.53 24.97 -42.17
C LEU A 391 -11.04 25.02 -41.80
N LEU A 392 -10.16 25.11 -42.80
CA LEU A 392 -8.70 25.16 -42.55
C LEU A 392 -8.25 26.53 -42.00
N GLU A 393 -8.94 27.62 -42.34
CA GLU A 393 -8.66 28.94 -41.78
C GLU A 393 -8.94 29.02 -40.28
N GLU A 394 -9.94 28.28 -39.79
CA GLU A 394 -10.27 28.21 -38.36
C GLU A 394 -9.20 27.51 -37.52
N VAL A 395 -8.40 26.62 -38.13
CA VAL A 395 -7.50 25.72 -37.39
C VAL A 395 -6.01 25.89 -37.74
N LYS A 396 -5.68 26.74 -38.72
CA LYS A 396 -4.29 27.04 -39.13
C LYS A 396 -3.40 27.57 -37.99
N ASP A 397 -4.00 28.24 -37.02
CA ASP A 397 -3.30 28.87 -35.88
C ASP A 397 -3.23 27.90 -34.68
N ILE A 398 -3.99 26.80 -34.73
CA ILE A 398 -3.96 25.72 -33.74
C ILE A 398 -2.87 24.72 -34.12
N GLU A 399 -2.91 24.22 -35.36
CA GLU A 399 -2.00 23.20 -35.86
C GLU A 399 -1.26 23.68 -37.13
N PRO A 400 0.07 23.91 -37.07
CA PRO A 400 0.83 24.49 -38.18
C PRO A 400 0.72 23.71 -39.50
N SER A 401 0.54 22.38 -39.40
CA SER A 401 0.35 21.51 -40.56
C SER A 401 -0.93 21.84 -41.35
N ALA A 402 -1.96 22.40 -40.71
CA ALA A 402 -3.18 22.83 -41.39
C ALA A 402 -2.94 24.02 -42.34
N ALA A 403 -1.98 24.90 -42.04
CA ALA A 403 -1.62 26.02 -42.93
C ALA A 403 -1.07 25.53 -44.28
N ARG A 404 -0.38 24.39 -44.28
CA ARG A 404 0.09 23.73 -45.51
C ARG A 404 -1.09 23.22 -46.33
N ASN A 405 -2.03 22.52 -45.70
CA ASN A 405 -3.25 22.05 -46.38
C ASN A 405 -4.08 23.22 -46.93
N LEU A 406 -4.17 24.33 -46.19
CA LEU A 406 -4.85 25.54 -46.64
C LEU A 406 -4.24 26.09 -47.92
N LYS A 407 -2.89 26.13 -48.02
CA LYS A 407 -2.19 26.56 -49.23
C LYS A 407 -2.55 25.68 -50.43
N ILE A 408 -2.58 24.35 -50.26
CA ILE A 408 -2.93 23.40 -51.32
C ILE A 408 -4.35 23.65 -51.85
N VAL A 409 -5.32 23.87 -50.95
CA VAL A 409 -6.72 24.11 -51.36
C VAL A 409 -6.87 25.47 -52.05
N ARG A 410 -6.17 26.52 -51.59
CA ARG A 410 -6.18 27.84 -52.25
C ARG A 410 -5.61 27.78 -53.66
N GLU A 411 -4.44 27.16 -53.85
CA GLU A 411 -3.84 26.96 -55.18
C GLU A 411 -4.80 26.18 -56.11
N ARG A 412 -5.46 25.15 -55.58
CA ARG A 412 -6.49 24.39 -56.32
C ARG A 412 -7.68 25.26 -56.71
N SER A 413 -8.13 26.15 -55.83
CA SER A 413 -9.26 27.05 -56.08
C SER A 413 -8.96 28.06 -57.20
N GLU A 414 -7.72 28.55 -57.28
CA GLU A 414 -7.24 29.48 -58.30
C GLU A 414 -7.01 28.80 -59.67
N THR A 415 -6.79 27.49 -59.67
CA THR A 415 -6.59 26.69 -60.89
C THR A 415 -7.92 26.42 -61.60
N THR A 416 -7.94 26.52 -62.94
CA THR A 416 -9.14 26.22 -63.75
C THR A 416 -9.54 24.74 -63.64
N VAL A 417 -10.84 24.43 -63.69
CA VAL A 417 -11.35 23.06 -63.48
C VAL A 417 -10.69 22.02 -64.37
N ASN A 418 -10.36 22.37 -65.62
CA ASN A 418 -9.74 21.47 -66.59
C ASN A 418 -8.25 21.20 -66.33
N GLU A 419 -7.57 22.09 -65.63
CA GLU A 419 -6.13 22.00 -65.32
C GLU A 419 -5.87 21.43 -63.92
N ARG A 420 -6.92 21.26 -63.11
CA ARG A 420 -6.80 20.70 -61.76
C ARG A 420 -6.30 19.27 -61.81
N GLN A 421 -5.29 18.99 -60.99
CA GLN A 421 -4.89 17.63 -60.69
C GLN A 421 -5.95 16.91 -59.85
N ASP A 422 -5.76 15.60 -59.68
CA ASP A 422 -6.61 14.83 -58.77
C ASP A 422 -6.54 15.37 -57.34
N TRP A 423 -7.68 15.43 -56.65
CA TRP A 423 -7.77 16.05 -55.32
C TRP A 423 -7.24 15.13 -54.23
N GLN A 424 -7.40 13.81 -54.39
CA GLN A 424 -7.01 12.85 -53.37
C GLN A 424 -5.50 12.89 -53.13
N ASN A 425 -5.09 12.84 -51.87
CA ASN A 425 -3.73 12.45 -51.52
C ASN A 425 -3.47 11.04 -52.11
N PRO A 426 -2.41 10.86 -52.92
CA PRO A 426 -2.17 9.60 -53.61
C PRO A 426 -1.82 8.43 -52.69
N TYR A 427 -1.31 8.66 -51.47
CA TYR A 427 -1.14 7.59 -50.47
C TYR A 427 -2.50 7.07 -49.99
N LEU A 428 -3.42 7.98 -49.64
CA LEU A 428 -4.77 7.62 -49.19
C LEU A 428 -5.57 6.94 -50.32
N ALA A 429 -5.37 7.37 -51.58
CA ALA A 429 -6.03 6.78 -52.74
C ALA A 429 -5.65 5.31 -52.98
N ILE A 430 -4.46 4.88 -52.53
CA ILE A 430 -4.02 3.49 -52.55
C ILE A 430 -4.21 2.78 -51.21
N GLY A 431 -4.82 3.45 -50.22
CA GLY A 431 -5.15 2.90 -48.92
C GLY A 431 -4.00 2.84 -47.92
N LEU A 432 -3.01 3.71 -48.07
CA LEU A 432 -1.87 3.84 -47.16
C LEU A 432 -1.88 5.18 -46.42
N PRO A 433 -1.34 5.23 -45.18
CA PRO A 433 -1.04 6.48 -44.50
C PRO A 433 -0.12 7.38 -45.34
N HIS A 434 -0.20 8.70 -45.11
CA HIS A 434 0.67 9.66 -45.77
C HIS A 434 2.15 9.36 -45.47
N GLY A 435 3.00 9.40 -46.49
CA GLY A 435 4.45 9.23 -46.32
C GLY A 435 4.93 7.79 -46.11
N TYR A 436 4.07 6.79 -46.25
CA TYR A 436 4.45 5.38 -46.09
C TYR A 436 5.55 4.96 -47.09
N GLU A 437 6.72 4.56 -46.60
CA GLU A 437 7.93 4.34 -47.41
C GLU A 437 7.79 3.19 -48.42
N ASP A 438 7.19 2.07 -48.00
CA ASP A 438 7.10 0.83 -48.77
C ASP A 438 5.85 0.74 -49.68
N TRP A 439 5.34 1.90 -50.12
CA TRP A 439 4.13 1.96 -50.94
C TRP A 439 4.23 1.18 -52.26
N LYS A 440 5.44 0.99 -52.81
CA LYS A 440 5.67 0.23 -54.05
C LYS A 440 5.32 -1.25 -53.91
N ASP A 441 5.60 -1.84 -52.75
CA ASP A 441 5.28 -3.25 -52.50
C ASP A 441 3.80 -3.44 -52.23
N HIS A 442 3.18 -2.52 -51.49
CA HIS A 442 1.73 -2.49 -51.35
C HIS A 442 1.02 -2.38 -52.70
N TYR A 443 1.47 -1.49 -53.59
CA TYR A 443 0.93 -1.36 -54.93
C TYR A 443 0.99 -2.67 -55.74
N ARG A 444 2.11 -3.41 -55.68
CA ARG A 444 2.23 -4.72 -56.35
C ARG A 444 1.22 -5.74 -55.80
N SER A 445 0.92 -5.70 -54.51
CA SER A 445 -0.12 -6.53 -53.90
C SER A 445 -1.51 -6.09 -54.37
N LEU A 446 -1.79 -4.78 -54.30
CA LEU A 446 -3.07 -4.19 -54.67
C LEU A 446 -3.45 -4.47 -56.12
N LEU A 447 -2.49 -4.51 -57.05
CA LEU A 447 -2.72 -4.92 -58.44
C LEU A 447 -3.23 -6.35 -58.60
N LYS A 448 -2.87 -7.26 -57.69
CA LYS A 448 -3.37 -8.65 -57.70
C LYS A 448 -4.82 -8.70 -57.21
N ASP A 449 -5.14 -7.91 -56.18
CA ASP A 449 -6.46 -7.89 -55.55
C ASP A 449 -7.50 -7.18 -56.43
N LEU A 450 -7.08 -6.17 -57.19
CA LEU A 450 -7.95 -5.39 -58.08
C LEU A 450 -8.13 -6.02 -59.48
N ARG A 451 -7.71 -7.27 -59.69
CA ARG A 451 -7.90 -7.97 -60.97
C ARG A 451 -9.39 -8.07 -61.31
N GLY A 452 -9.83 -7.30 -62.29
CA GLY A 452 -11.22 -7.27 -62.77
C GLY A 452 -11.95 -5.95 -62.52
N ASP A 453 -11.42 -5.07 -61.64
CA ASP A 453 -11.97 -3.72 -61.42
C ASP A 453 -11.17 -2.67 -62.20
N VAL A 454 -11.52 -2.50 -63.47
CA VAL A 454 -10.81 -1.60 -64.40
C VAL A 454 -10.87 -0.14 -63.94
N LYS A 455 -11.99 0.29 -63.33
CA LYS A 455 -12.16 1.67 -62.88
C LYS A 455 -11.28 1.98 -61.69
N ARG A 456 -11.26 1.09 -60.69
CA ARG A 456 -10.42 1.27 -59.50
C ARG A 456 -8.94 1.15 -59.84
N LEU A 457 -8.55 0.23 -60.73
CA LEU A 457 -7.19 0.13 -61.24
C LEU A 457 -6.72 1.43 -61.93
N ALA A 458 -7.57 2.07 -62.74
CA ALA A 458 -7.21 3.32 -63.39
C ALA A 458 -6.96 4.45 -62.38
N ALA A 459 -7.78 4.56 -61.33
CA ALA A 459 -7.60 5.53 -60.26
C ALA A 459 -6.30 5.29 -59.47
N VAL A 460 -6.02 4.03 -59.10
CA VAL A 460 -4.79 3.63 -58.40
C VAL A 460 -3.55 3.93 -59.24
N ASN A 461 -3.57 3.61 -60.54
CA ASN A 461 -2.44 3.89 -61.45
C ASN A 461 -2.17 5.40 -61.56
N LYS A 462 -3.22 6.23 -61.57
CA LYS A 462 -3.09 7.69 -61.58
C LYS A 462 -2.47 8.21 -60.29
N ALA A 463 -2.89 7.68 -59.14
CA ALA A 463 -2.30 8.02 -57.83
C ALA A 463 -0.82 7.63 -57.76
N VAL A 464 -0.48 6.40 -58.18
CA VAL A 464 0.90 5.89 -58.20
C VAL A 464 1.80 6.67 -59.15
N LYS A 465 1.28 7.10 -60.32
CA LYS A 465 2.03 7.99 -61.20
C LYS A 465 2.38 9.31 -60.50
N ARG A 466 1.47 9.90 -59.74
CA ARG A 466 1.75 11.10 -58.94
C ARG A 466 2.79 10.85 -57.86
N LEU A 467 2.80 9.68 -57.22
CA LEU A 467 3.87 9.30 -56.28
C LEU A 467 5.24 9.15 -56.96
N MET A 468 5.29 8.66 -58.20
CA MET A 468 6.54 8.54 -58.96
C MET A 468 7.06 9.89 -59.48
N ASP A 469 6.15 10.77 -59.89
CA ASP A 469 6.47 12.09 -60.42
C ASP A 469 6.85 13.09 -59.31
N ASP A 470 6.54 12.74 -58.05
CA ASP A 470 6.88 13.54 -56.88
C ASP A 470 8.38 13.49 -56.55
N LYS A 471 9.01 14.66 -56.58
CA LYS A 471 10.44 14.84 -56.29
C LYS A 471 10.68 15.34 -54.87
N THR A 472 9.64 15.66 -54.10
CA THR A 472 9.74 16.31 -52.80
C THR A 472 9.24 15.44 -51.65
N SER A 473 9.24 14.11 -51.84
CA SER A 473 8.93 13.11 -50.81
C SER A 473 7.59 13.33 -50.09
N GLY A 474 6.53 13.67 -50.81
CA GLY A 474 5.18 13.80 -50.29
C GLY A 474 4.81 15.17 -49.74
N THR A 475 5.76 16.12 -49.68
CA THR A 475 5.55 17.46 -49.12
C THR A 475 4.54 18.34 -49.90
N GLY A 476 4.14 17.92 -51.10
CA GLY A 476 3.12 18.61 -51.91
C GLY A 476 1.69 18.11 -51.73
N PHE A 477 1.46 17.02 -50.99
CA PHE A 477 0.12 16.44 -50.85
C PHE A 477 -0.60 16.90 -49.59
N PHE A 478 -1.93 16.85 -49.64
CA PHE A 478 -2.81 17.14 -48.51
C PHE A 478 -2.62 16.08 -47.42
N LEU A 479 -2.37 16.53 -46.19
CA LEU A 479 -2.04 15.69 -45.04
C LEU A 479 -3.30 15.32 -44.24
N VAL A 480 -3.51 14.02 -43.99
CA VAL A 480 -4.57 13.47 -43.12
C VAL A 480 -4.04 12.20 -42.45
N PRO A 481 -4.08 12.07 -41.11
CA PRO A 481 -4.38 13.13 -40.12
C PRO A 481 -3.31 14.23 -40.12
N LEU A 482 -3.51 15.35 -39.41
CA LEU A 482 -2.46 16.36 -39.20
C LEU A 482 -1.37 15.84 -38.25
N ASP A 483 -1.77 15.12 -37.21
CA ASP A 483 -0.93 14.44 -36.22
C ASP A 483 -1.41 13.00 -36.05
N ASP A 484 -0.50 12.04 -36.30
CA ASP A 484 -0.77 10.61 -36.19
C ASP A 484 -1.06 10.17 -34.74
N GLU A 485 -0.55 10.88 -33.73
CA GLU A 485 -0.78 10.55 -32.31
C GLU A 485 -2.26 10.68 -31.92
N THR A 486 -3.02 11.57 -32.58
CA THR A 486 -4.45 11.79 -32.33
C THR A 486 -5.33 10.56 -32.63
N LEU A 487 -4.86 9.67 -33.51
CA LEU A 487 -5.54 8.42 -33.83
C LEU A 487 -5.20 7.28 -32.87
N SER A 488 -4.16 7.44 -32.06
CA SER A 488 -3.69 6.40 -31.16
C SER A 488 -4.61 6.30 -29.95
N ALA A 489 -5.03 5.06 -29.65
CA ALA A 489 -5.72 4.81 -28.40
C ALA A 489 -4.73 4.95 -27.23
N PRO A 490 -5.22 5.26 -26.02
CA PRO A 490 -4.35 5.41 -24.85
C PRO A 490 -3.66 4.09 -24.52
N SER A 491 -2.35 4.15 -24.26
CA SER A 491 -1.54 3.00 -23.87
C SER A 491 -1.78 2.59 -22.42
N GLU A 492 -1.92 3.57 -21.53
CA GLU A 492 -2.23 3.35 -20.11
C GLU A 492 -3.64 2.78 -19.96
N ARG A 493 -3.75 1.69 -19.20
CA ARG A 493 -5.02 1.00 -18.96
C ARG A 493 -5.66 1.46 -17.66
N SER A 494 -6.99 1.56 -17.67
CA SER A 494 -7.75 1.90 -16.47
C SER A 494 -7.68 0.81 -15.38
N PRO A 495 -7.57 1.19 -14.09
CA PRO A 495 -7.66 0.26 -12.96
C PRO A 495 -9.11 -0.15 -12.64
N VAL A 496 -10.11 0.37 -13.37
CA VAL A 496 -11.54 0.19 -13.05
C VAL A 496 -11.97 -1.27 -12.98
N LEU A 497 -11.40 -2.17 -13.77
CA LEU A 497 -11.72 -3.61 -13.71
C LEU A 497 -10.78 -4.42 -12.81
N LEU A 498 -9.70 -3.81 -12.29
CA LEU A 498 -8.76 -4.54 -11.44
C LEU A 498 -9.37 -4.90 -10.08
N PRO A 499 -9.08 -6.09 -9.55
CA PRO A 499 -9.37 -6.43 -8.15
C PRO A 499 -8.72 -5.43 -7.17
N PRO A 500 -9.24 -5.29 -5.94
CA PRO A 500 -8.57 -4.53 -4.90
C PRO A 500 -7.19 -5.11 -4.61
N ILE A 501 -6.26 -4.27 -4.14
CA ILE A 501 -4.92 -4.71 -3.81
C ILE A 501 -4.99 -5.38 -2.43
N GLU A 502 -4.66 -6.66 -2.36
CA GLU A 502 -4.55 -7.37 -1.10
C GLU A 502 -3.18 -7.13 -0.46
N PRO A 503 -3.09 -6.97 0.87
CA PRO A 503 -1.82 -6.88 1.54
C PRO A 503 -0.97 -8.14 1.34
N LEU A 504 0.35 -7.95 1.27
CA LEU A 504 1.25 -9.09 1.11
C LEU A 504 1.15 -10.04 2.32
N PRO A 505 0.93 -11.35 2.09
CA PRO A 505 0.91 -12.32 3.17
C PRO A 505 2.23 -12.36 3.95
N ARG A 506 2.14 -12.75 5.21
CA ARG A 506 3.31 -12.96 6.06
C ARG A 506 4.27 -13.98 5.42
N ARG A 507 5.57 -13.68 5.47
CA ARG A 507 6.66 -14.52 4.96
C ARG A 507 7.65 -14.93 6.05
N THR A 508 7.63 -14.26 7.19
CA THR A 508 8.42 -14.64 8.37
C THR A 508 7.71 -15.72 9.16
N SER A 509 8.47 -16.47 9.95
CA SER A 509 7.88 -17.29 11.03
C SER A 509 7.47 -16.39 12.20
N PRO A 510 6.56 -16.86 13.08
CA PRO A 510 6.29 -16.24 14.39
C PRO A 510 7.58 -15.90 15.14
N ALA A 511 7.60 -14.78 15.88
CA ALA A 511 8.80 -14.37 16.60
C ALA A 511 9.26 -15.44 17.58
N THR A 512 10.57 -15.66 17.59
CA THR A 512 11.24 -16.62 18.48
C THR A 512 11.40 -16.03 19.88
N ARG A 513 11.75 -16.90 20.84
CA ARG A 513 12.01 -16.48 22.23
C ARG A 513 13.14 -15.47 22.31
N GLU A 514 14.19 -15.71 21.53
CA GLU A 514 15.39 -14.89 21.48
C GLU A 514 15.07 -13.49 20.93
N GLU A 515 14.21 -13.40 19.92
CA GLU A 515 13.75 -12.13 19.34
C GLU A 515 12.87 -11.33 20.31
N LEU A 516 12.05 -12.01 21.13
CA LEU A 516 11.23 -11.38 22.17
C LEU A 516 12.01 -11.04 23.46
N ALA A 517 13.23 -11.57 23.63
CA ALA A 517 14.02 -11.38 24.84
C ALA A 517 14.35 -9.90 25.08
N ALA A 518 14.64 -9.13 24.03
CA ALA A 518 14.93 -7.70 24.14
C ALA A 518 13.74 -6.90 24.70
N LEU A 519 12.51 -7.23 24.30
CA LEU A 519 11.30 -6.60 24.85
C LEU A 519 11.07 -6.99 26.31
N ARG A 520 11.30 -8.28 26.65
CA ARG A 520 11.25 -8.77 28.03
C ARG A 520 12.28 -8.05 28.92
N ASP A 521 13.48 -7.83 28.39
CA ASP A 521 14.59 -7.18 29.09
C ASP A 521 14.33 -5.70 29.35
N ALA A 522 13.72 -5.00 28.38
CA ALA A 522 13.25 -3.62 28.55
C ALA A 522 12.15 -3.55 29.63
N ALA A 523 11.17 -4.46 29.58
CA ALA A 523 10.10 -4.56 30.56
C ALA A 523 10.59 -4.92 31.98
N ALA A 524 11.70 -5.66 32.10
CA ALA A 524 12.25 -6.08 33.38
C ALA A 524 12.66 -4.92 34.28
N HIS A 525 13.25 -3.87 33.70
CA HIS A 525 13.70 -2.70 34.44
C HIS A 525 12.54 -1.90 35.03
N GLU A 526 11.36 -1.92 34.39
CA GLU A 526 10.17 -1.23 34.92
C GLU A 526 9.66 -1.84 36.24
N ILE A 527 9.98 -3.11 36.55
CA ILE A 527 9.63 -3.72 37.84
C ILE A 527 10.22 -2.92 39.00
N LEU A 528 11.40 -2.31 38.81
CA LEU A 528 12.08 -1.55 39.87
C LEU A 528 11.31 -0.29 40.28
N ASN A 529 10.41 0.22 39.45
CA ASN A 529 9.53 1.34 39.79
C ASN A 529 8.44 0.96 40.80
N HIS A 530 8.22 -0.32 41.05
CA HIS A 530 7.26 -0.84 42.02
C HIS A 530 7.85 -1.08 43.42
N PHE A 531 9.12 -0.73 43.64
CA PHE A 531 9.70 -0.69 44.98
C PHE A 531 9.06 0.44 45.79
N ARG A 532 8.60 0.12 47.00
CA ARG A 532 8.00 1.06 47.94
C ARG A 532 9.10 1.82 48.66
N GLU A 533 8.99 3.14 48.70
CA GLU A 533 9.78 3.95 49.62
C GLU A 533 9.29 3.70 51.04
N VAL A 534 10.21 3.34 51.94
CA VAL A 534 9.89 3.23 53.37
C VAL A 534 9.97 4.64 53.95
N THR A 535 8.83 5.29 54.08
CA THR A 535 8.73 6.56 54.82
C THR A 535 8.81 6.24 56.31
N ILE A 536 9.87 6.69 56.97
CA ILE A 536 9.92 6.66 58.43
C ILE A 536 9.07 7.83 58.92
N GLU A 537 7.91 7.56 59.52
CA GLU A 537 7.26 8.57 60.36
C GLU A 537 8.17 8.78 61.59
N GLU A 538 8.83 9.94 61.64
CA GLU A 538 9.49 10.39 62.87
C GLU A 538 8.40 10.68 63.92
N ASP A 539 8.24 9.76 64.88
CA ASP A 539 7.50 10.02 66.12
C ASP A 539 8.21 11.15 66.88
N ALA A 540 7.85 12.38 66.56
CA ALA A 540 8.16 13.56 67.37
C ALA A 540 7.26 13.56 68.61
N ASP A 541 7.58 12.72 69.60
CA ASP A 541 7.02 12.88 70.95
C ASP A 541 7.99 13.71 71.80
N HIS A 542 7.77 15.02 71.74
CA HIS A 542 8.33 15.99 72.68
C HIS A 542 7.76 15.71 74.07
N GLY A 543 8.65 15.49 75.03
CA GLY A 543 8.30 15.23 76.42
C GLY A 543 7.40 16.30 77.07
N ARG A 544 6.56 15.81 77.98
CA ARG A 544 6.21 16.49 79.22
C ARG A 544 6.40 15.55 80.38
#